data_AF-A0A0B8P619-F1
#
_entry.id   AF-A0A0B8P619-F1
#
_cell.length_a   1.000
_cell.length_b   1.000
_cell.length_c   1.000
_cell.angle_alpha   90.00
_cell.angle_beta   90.00
_cell.angle_gamma   90.00
#
_symmetry.space_group_name_H-M   'P 1'
#
loop_
_entity.id
_entity.type
_entity.pdbx_description
1 polymer ?
#
loop_
_entity_poly.entity_id
_entity_poly.type
_entity_poly.pdbx_seq_one_letter_code
_entity_poly.pdbx_strand_id
1 'polypeptide(L)' 'MSELDIRTTLKLVIAQRLVRRACLSCVSGCPHCNDGYKGRVGLFELYSLPDQEMVGGLTLHDAGKHWQASGVTTKTN' A
#
# COMPACT_ATOMS: atom_id res chain seq x y z
N MET A 1 11.06 -20.31 14.82
CA MET A 1 9.98 -20.22 13.81
C MET A 1 10.58 -20.64 12.48
N SER A 2 10.06 -21.68 11.85
CA SER A 2 10.65 -22.20 10.61
C SER A 2 10.19 -21.35 9.43
N GLU A 3 11.02 -21.21 8.39
CA GLU A 3 10.67 -20.44 7.17
C GLU A 3 9.40 -20.99 6.48
N LEU A 4 9.11 -22.27 6.67
CA LEU A 4 7.90 -22.94 6.18
C LEU A 4 6.61 -22.40 6.83
N ASP A 5 6.69 -21.95 8.09
CA ASP A 5 5.53 -21.44 8.83
C ASP A 5 5.01 -20.14 8.18
N ILE A 6 5.91 -19.24 7.75
CA ILE A 6 5.52 -18.00 7.07
C ILE A 6 4.92 -18.29 5.70
N ARG A 7 5.52 -19.22 4.94
CA ARG A 7 5.07 -19.57 3.59
C ARG A 7 3.67 -20.17 3.55
N THR A 8 3.34 -21.02 4.52
CA THR A 8 2.06 -21.74 4.52
C THR A 8 0.91 -20.92 5.08
N THR A 9 1.21 -19.89 5.88
CA THR A 9 0.20 -19.10 6.60
C THR A 9 -0.02 -17.72 6.00
N LEU A 10 1.04 -17.06 5.55
CA LEU A 10 0.98 -15.70 5.03
C LEU A 10 0.65 -15.73 3.53
N LYS A 11 -0.60 -15.47 3.17
CA LYS A 11 -1.05 -15.44 1.76
C LYS A 11 -0.98 -14.04 1.15
N LEU A 12 -1.23 -13.02 1.97
CA LEU A 12 -1.36 -11.63 1.54
C LEU A 12 -0.92 -10.71 2.67
N VAL A 13 -0.14 -9.68 2.35
CA VAL A 13 0.15 -8.55 3.23
C VAL A 13 -0.54 -7.31 2.69
N ILE A 14 -1.30 -6.62 3.53
CA ILE A 14 -1.95 -5.37 3.19
C ILE A 14 -1.29 -4.25 3.96
N ALA A 15 -0.73 -3.26 3.26
CA ALA A 15 -0.29 -2.00 3.82
C ALA A 15 -1.25 -0.87 3.41
N GLN A 16 -1.56 0.03 4.33
CA GLN A 16 -2.52 1.10 4.07
C GLN A 16 -2.12 2.45 4.67
N ARG A 17 -2.49 3.53 3.97
CA ARG A 17 -2.44 4.91 4.47
C ARG A 17 -3.75 5.62 4.16
N LEU A 18 -4.15 6.55 5.03
CA LEU A 18 -5.30 7.41 4.78
C LEU A 18 -4.80 8.77 4.29
N VAL A 19 -5.24 9.18 3.10
CA VAL A 19 -4.94 10.50 2.55
C VAL A 19 -6.18 11.39 2.55
N ARG A 20 -5.99 12.68 2.77
CA ARG A 20 -7.07 13.66 2.73
C ARG A 20 -7.56 13.84 1.28
N ARG A 21 -8.88 13.83 1.09
CA ARG A 21 -9.48 14.13 -0.22
C ARG A 21 -9.58 15.64 -0.41
N ALA A 22 -9.11 16.15 -1.55
CA ALA A 22 -9.31 17.55 -1.91
C ALA A 22 -10.81 17.90 -1.91
N CYS A 23 -11.15 19.10 -1.46
CA CYS A 23 -12.50 19.62 -1.53
C CYS A 23 -12.84 19.95 -2.98
N LEU A 24 -13.96 19.45 -3.50
CA LEU A 24 -14.39 19.78 -4.88
C LEU A 24 -14.95 21.21 -5.00
N SER A 25 -15.32 21.83 -3.88
CA SER A 25 -15.97 23.14 -3.86
C SER A 25 -15.01 24.30 -3.63
N CYS A 26 -13.75 24.05 -3.31
CA CYS A 26 -12.76 25.11 -3.06
C CYS A 26 -11.32 24.60 -3.20
N VAL A 27 -10.38 25.54 -3.40
CA VAL A 27 -8.93 25.24 -3.47
C VAL A 27 -8.24 25.43 -2.11
N SER A 28 -8.64 26.43 -1.31
CA SER A 28 -7.95 26.81 -0.07
C SER A 28 -8.82 26.86 1.20
N GLY A 29 -10.15 26.69 1.10
CA GLY A 29 -11.04 26.64 2.27
C GLY A 29 -12.48 27.05 2.00
N CYS A 30 -13.44 26.42 2.68
CA CYS A 30 -14.87 26.77 2.66
C CYS A 30 -15.60 26.23 3.91
N PRO A 31 -16.86 26.63 4.18
CA PRO A 31 -17.63 26.16 5.34
C PRO A 31 -17.91 24.64 5.38
N HIS A 32 -17.65 23.93 4.29
CA HIS A 32 -17.96 22.50 4.13
C HIS A 32 -16.72 21.60 4.15
N CYS A 33 -15.53 22.17 4.37
CA CYS A 33 -14.26 21.45 4.38
C CYS A 33 -13.41 21.85 5.58
N ASN A 34 -12.28 21.15 5.77
CA ASN A 34 -11.23 21.53 6.70
C ASN A 34 -9.96 21.80 5.90
N ASP A 35 -9.59 23.09 5.77
CA ASP A 35 -8.35 23.52 5.12
C ASP A 35 -8.19 22.99 3.68
N GLY A 36 -9.25 23.12 2.87
CA GLY A 36 -9.25 22.64 1.48
C GLY A 36 -9.46 21.13 1.31
N TYR A 37 -9.68 20.37 2.39
CA TYR A 37 -9.92 18.92 2.33
C TYR A 37 -11.26 18.49 2.93
N LYS A 38 -11.92 17.50 2.32
CA LYS A 38 -13.18 16.92 2.81
C LYS A 38 -13.15 15.40 2.79
N GLY A 39 -12.98 14.81 3.97
CA GLY A 39 -12.92 13.37 4.16
C GLY A 39 -11.55 12.76 3.82
N ARG A 40 -11.49 11.43 3.84
CA ARG A 40 -10.27 10.65 3.59
C ARG A 40 -10.57 9.52 2.61
N VAL A 41 -9.53 9.08 1.91
CA VAL A 41 -9.55 7.87 1.08
C VAL A 41 -8.37 6.99 1.45
N GLY A 42 -8.57 5.67 1.41
CA GLY A 42 -7.51 4.70 1.65
C GLY A 42 -6.63 4.54 0.41
N LEU A 43 -5.33 4.57 0.60
CA LEU A 43 -4.33 4.11 -0.35
C LEU A 43 -3.85 2.74 0.13
N PHE A 44 -3.97 1.73 -0.72
CA PHE A 44 -3.70 0.33 -0.37
C PHE A 44 -2.56 -0.21 -1.22
N GLU A 45 -1.70 -1.00 -0.60
CA GLU A 45 -0.66 -1.79 -1.21
C GLU A 45 -0.85 -3.24 -0.77
N LEU A 46 -0.89 -4.17 -1.74
CA LEU A 46 -1.46 -5.51 -1.56
C LEU A 46 -0.45 -6.60 -1.90
N TYR A 47 0.55 -6.89 -1.08
CA TYR A 47 1.58 -7.88 -1.41
C TYR A 47 1.08 -9.33 -1.35
N SER A 48 0.81 -9.95 -2.50
CA SER A 48 0.45 -11.37 -2.61
C SER A 48 1.70 -12.23 -2.61
N LEU A 49 1.75 -13.23 -1.74
CA LEU A 49 2.87 -14.16 -1.65
C LEU A 49 2.63 -15.37 -2.56
N PRO A 50 3.43 -15.57 -3.61
CA PRO A 50 3.34 -16.77 -4.43
C PRO A 50 3.92 -17.98 -3.67
N ASP A 51 3.28 -19.14 -3.82
CA ASP A 51 3.65 -20.37 -3.09
C ASP A 51 5.10 -20.84 -3.37
N GLN A 52 5.68 -20.43 -4.51
CA GLN A 52 6.93 -20.95 -5.03
C GLN A 52 8.16 -20.05 -4.82
N GLU A 53 8.00 -18.80 -4.34
CA GLU A 53 9.15 -17.91 -4.13
C GLU A 53 9.66 -17.91 -2.68
N MET A 54 10.99 -17.80 -2.55
CA MET A 54 11.67 -17.72 -1.25
C MET A 54 11.43 -16.38 -0.59
N VAL A 55 10.56 -16.38 0.42
CA VAL A 55 10.30 -15.23 1.29
C VAL A 55 11.49 -14.93 2.22
N GLY A 56 12.39 -15.90 2.44
CA GLY A 56 13.50 -15.79 3.41
C GLY A 56 14.71 -14.95 2.99
N GLY A 57 14.80 -14.51 1.73
CA GLY A 57 16.03 -13.87 1.21
C GLY A 57 15.85 -12.52 0.50
N LEU A 58 14.62 -12.08 0.23
CA LEU A 58 14.38 -10.81 -0.45
C LEU A 58 14.32 -9.67 0.58
N THR A 59 15.14 -8.64 0.38
CA THR A 59 14.94 -7.39 1.12
C THR A 59 13.60 -6.77 0.70
N LEU A 60 12.98 -5.96 1.57
CA LEU A 60 11.79 -5.18 1.22
C LEU A 60 11.97 -4.38 -0.09
N HIS A 61 13.19 -3.97 -0.38
CA HIS A 61 13.55 -3.29 -1.62
C HIS A 61 13.46 -4.21 -2.84
N ASP A 62 13.94 -5.45 -2.74
CA ASP A 62 13.90 -6.42 -3.84
C ASP A 62 12.48 -6.95 -4.07
N ALA A 63 11.72 -7.17 -2.99
CA ALA A 63 10.29 -7.44 -3.07
C ALA A 63 9.54 -6.28 -3.77
N GLY A 64 9.91 -5.03 -3.46
CA GLY A 64 9.37 -3.84 -4.12
C GLY A 64 9.63 -3.76 -5.63
N LYS A 65 10.77 -4.26 -6.12
CA LYS A 65 11.07 -4.30 -7.57
C LYS A 65 10.18 -5.29 -8.31
N HIS A 66 9.97 -6.47 -7.74
CA HIS A 66 9.05 -7.48 -8.30
C HIS A 66 7.60 -6.95 -8.32
N TRP A 67 7.24 -6.17 -7.30
CA TRP A 67 5.94 -5.54 -7.15
C TRP A 67 5.63 -4.50 -8.24
N GLN A 68 6.58 -3.61 -8.52
CA GLN A 68 6.46 -2.61 -9.58
C GLN A 68 6.35 -3.25 -10.97
N ALA A 69 7.06 -4.36 -11.20
CA ALA A 69 6.98 -5.12 -12.45
C ALA A 69 5.58 -5.75 -12.67
N SER A 70 4.86 -6.04 -11.60
CA SER A 70 3.49 -6.61 -11.63
C SER A 70 2.39 -5.55 -11.81
N GLY A 71 2.78 -4.30 -12.08
CA GLY A 71 1.85 -3.18 -12.30
C GLY A 71 1.30 -2.54 -11.03
N VAL A 72 1.75 -2.98 -9.85
CA VAL A 72 1.35 -2.37 -8.58
C VAL A 72 2.33 -1.24 -8.24
N THR A 73 1.85 -0.01 -8.34
CA THR A 73 2.69 1.18 -8.15
C THR A 73 2.56 1.70 -6.72
N THR A 74 3.65 1.65 -5.97
CA THR A 74 3.82 2.49 -4.79
C THR A 74 4.18 3.90 -5.25
N LYS A 75 3.26 4.87 -5.06
CA LYS A 75 3.63 6.28 -5.21
C LYS A 75 4.49 6.68 -4.02
N THR A 76 5.81 6.50 -4.16
CA THR A 76 6.80 7.23 -3.37
C THR A 76 6.84 8.66 -3.89
N ASN A 77 6.45 9.60 -3.05
CA ASN A 77 6.76 11.01 -3.25
C ASN A 77 8.19 11.28 -2.77
#